data_AF-A0A967SJN8-F1
#
_entry.id   AF-A0A967SJN8-F1
#
_cell.length_a   1.000
_cell.length_b   1.000
_cell.length_c   1.000
_cell.angle_alpha   90.00
_cell.angle_beta   90.00
_cell.angle_gamma   90.00
#
_symmetry.space_group_name_H-M   'P 1'
#
loop_
_entity.id
_entity.type
_entity.pdbx_description
1 polymer ?
#
loop_
_entity_poly.entity_id
_entity_poly.type
_entity_poly.pdbx_seq_one_letter_code
_entity_poly.pdbx_strand_id
1 'polypeptide(L)'
;RAITGGVLAFAALGLASAGFMAMRSLGIGPVGSLVGRGELAPEAAILVAEFTPLTGDTTLARVVSEAMRVDLSQSELLNVVDRSRIAQALERMGRGPGTAL
;
A
#
# COMPACT_ATOMS: atom_id res chain seq x y z
N ARG A 1 20.23 45.65 -8.49
CA ARG A 1 19.38 45.05 -7.44
C ARG A 1 18.35 44.07 -8.00
N ALA A 2 17.57 44.46 -9.02
CA ALA A 2 16.58 43.56 -9.65
C ALA A 2 17.19 42.26 -10.22
N ILE A 3 18.33 42.35 -10.93
CA ILE A 3 19.03 41.18 -11.49
C ILE A 3 19.45 40.19 -10.39
N THR A 4 19.99 40.69 -9.29
CA THR A 4 20.41 39.87 -8.14
C THR A 4 19.24 39.17 -7.46
N GLY A 5 18.10 39.87 -7.33
CA GLY A 5 16.86 39.28 -6.81
C GLY A 5 16.30 38.20 -7.73
N GLY A 6 16.37 38.41 -9.06
CA GLY A 6 16.00 37.41 -10.05
C GLY A 6 16.84 36.14 -9.96
N VAL A 7 18.18 36.28 -9.92
CA VAL A 7 19.10 35.14 -9.79
C VAL A 7 18.84 34.35 -8.50
N LEU A 8 18.65 35.04 -7.37
CA LEU A 8 18.32 34.39 -6.10
C LEU A 8 16.97 33.65 -6.15
N ALA A 9 15.96 34.25 -6.75
CA ALA A 9 14.64 33.63 -6.88
C ALA A 9 14.69 32.35 -7.74
N PHE A 10 15.40 32.39 -8.88
CA PHE A 10 15.57 31.21 -9.73
C PHE A 10 16.41 30.11 -9.07
N ALA A 11 17.46 30.48 -8.33
CA ALA A 11 18.26 29.51 -7.58
C ALA A 11 17.41 28.82 -6.49
N ALA A 12 16.63 29.59 -5.72
CA ALA A 12 15.74 29.07 -4.71
C ALA A 12 14.66 28.15 -5.31
N LEU A 13 14.04 28.56 -6.42
CA LEU A 13 13.06 27.75 -7.13
C LEU A 13 13.66 26.45 -7.66
N GLY A 14 14.87 26.50 -8.23
CA GLY A 14 15.58 25.33 -8.72
C GLY A 14 15.87 24.32 -7.62
N LEU A 15 16.37 24.80 -6.47
CA LEU A 15 16.62 23.97 -5.28
C LEU A 15 15.33 23.34 -4.73
N ALA A 16 14.27 24.12 -4.57
CA ALA A 16 12.98 23.63 -4.11
C ALA A 16 12.40 22.57 -5.07
N SER A 17 12.49 22.82 -6.38
CA SER A 17 12.01 21.91 -7.41
C SER A 17 12.82 20.61 -7.44
N ALA A 18 14.16 20.69 -7.37
CA ALA A 18 15.03 19.52 -7.32
C ALA A 18 14.79 18.67 -6.07
N GLY A 19 14.65 19.30 -4.90
CA GLY A 19 14.31 18.62 -3.65
C GLY A 19 12.95 17.93 -3.72
N PHE A 20 11.93 18.61 -4.25
CA PHE A 20 10.60 18.04 -4.44
C PHE A 20 10.62 16.85 -5.42
N MET A 21 11.32 16.97 -6.56
CA MET A 21 11.44 15.87 -7.53
C MET A 21 12.19 14.66 -6.94
N ALA A 22 13.21 14.89 -6.10
CA ALA A 22 13.93 13.81 -5.41
C ALA A 22 13.02 13.08 -4.40
N MET A 23 12.25 13.82 -3.59
CA MET A 23 11.26 13.22 -2.69
C MET A 23 10.20 12.42 -3.46
N ARG A 24 9.72 12.98 -4.59
CA ARG A 24 8.78 12.31 -5.49
C ARG A 24 9.35 11.01 -6.08
N SER A 25 10.59 11.01 -6.57
CA SER A 25 11.20 9.81 -7.17
C SER A 25 11.47 8.71 -6.14
N LEU A 26 11.75 9.09 -4.89
CA LEU A 26 11.99 8.16 -3.79
C LEU A 26 10.69 7.64 -3.14
N GLY A 27 9.52 8.10 -3.58
CA GLY A 27 8.23 7.71 -3.00
C GLY A 27 7.99 8.28 -1.59
N ILE A 28 8.79 9.26 -1.16
CA ILE A 28 8.67 9.92 0.14
C ILE A 28 7.63 11.04 0.00
N GLY A 29 6.38 10.76 0.38
CA GLY A 29 5.28 11.74 0.43
C GLY A 29 3.93 11.22 -0.11
N PRO A 30 2.84 12.01 0.02
CA PRO A 30 1.48 11.57 -0.34
C PRO A 30 1.36 11.09 -1.80
N VAL A 31 2.04 11.73 -2.76
CA VAL A 31 1.99 11.32 -4.19
C VAL A 31 2.70 9.98 -4.45
N GLY A 32 3.53 9.52 -3.51
CA GLY A 32 4.21 8.22 -3.58
C GLY A 32 3.32 7.06 -3.10
N SER A 33 2.31 7.32 -2.26
CA SER A 33 1.41 6.29 -1.75
C SER A 33 0.30 5.96 -2.74
N LEU A 34 -0.25 4.75 -2.65
CA LEU A 34 -1.41 4.34 -3.47
C LEU A 34 -2.63 5.24 -3.21
N VAL A 35 -2.76 5.74 -1.97
CA VAL A 35 -3.82 6.68 -1.59
C VAL A 35 -3.65 8.03 -2.29
N GLY A 36 -2.46 8.61 -2.31
CA GLY A 36 -2.28 9.89 -3.00
C GLY A 36 -2.18 9.79 -4.52
N ARG A 37 -2.01 8.58 -5.07
CA ARG A 37 -2.25 8.32 -6.51
C ARG A 37 -3.73 8.13 -6.85
N GLY A 38 -4.60 8.01 -5.85
CA GLY A 38 -6.02 7.70 -6.03
C GLY A 38 -6.29 6.27 -6.47
N GLU A 39 -5.28 5.39 -6.45
CA GLU A 39 -5.41 3.97 -6.77
C GLU A 39 -6.00 3.17 -5.60
N LEU A 40 -5.87 3.69 -4.37
CA LEU A 40 -6.45 3.13 -3.17
C LEU A 40 -7.26 4.20 -2.44
N ALA A 41 -8.49 3.88 -2.03
CA ALA A 41 -9.27 4.80 -1.21
C ALA A 41 -8.65 4.91 0.20
N PRO A 42 -8.74 6.07 0.88
CA PRO A 42 -8.15 6.27 2.21
C PRO A 42 -8.60 5.24 3.27
N GLU A 43 -9.81 4.70 3.13
CA GLU A 43 -10.41 3.72 4.05
C GLU A 43 -10.73 2.39 3.33
N ALA A 44 -10.04 2.11 2.23
CA ALA A 44 -10.26 0.90 1.44
C ALA A 44 -10.11 -0.35 2.31
N ALA A 45 -11.12 -1.21 2.29
CA ALA A 45 -11.04 -2.52 2.93
C ALA A 45 -10.10 -3.41 2.10
N ILE A 46 -9.02 -3.90 2.72
CA ILE A 46 -8.00 -4.73 2.09
C ILE A 46 -8.22 -6.19 2.46
N LEU A 47 -8.23 -7.05 1.45
CA LEU A 47 -8.30 -8.50 1.62
C LEU A 47 -6.95 -9.12 1.27
N VAL A 48 -6.42 -9.94 2.19
CA VAL A 48 -5.17 -10.69 1.99
C VAL A 48 -5.51 -12.08 1.46
N ALA A 49 -5.28 -12.30 0.17
CA ALA A 49 -5.38 -13.61 -0.50
C ALA A 49 -4.21 -14.54 -0.12
N GLU A 50 -4.26 -15.81 -0.51
CA GLU A 50 -3.11 -16.71 -0.30
C GLU A 50 -1.92 -16.30 -1.18
N PHE A 51 -0.71 -16.32 -0.61
CA PHE A 51 0.50 -16.10 -1.41
C PHE A 51 0.76 -17.30 -2.32
N THR A 52 1.11 -17.01 -3.56
CA THR A 52 1.59 -18.02 -4.50
C THR A 52 3.07 -18.32 -4.22
N PRO A 53 3.46 -19.59 -4.01
CA PRO A 53 4.85 -19.95 -3.74
C PRO A 53 5.75 -19.70 -4.97
N LEU A 54 6.84 -18.96 -4.78
CA LEU A 54 7.86 -18.77 -5.83
C LEU A 54 8.76 -20.00 -6.01
N THR A 55 8.99 -20.75 -4.94
CA THR A 55 9.87 -21.94 -4.91
C THR A 55 9.12 -23.26 -5.09
N GLY A 56 7.79 -23.22 -5.17
CA GLY A 56 6.91 -24.40 -5.19
C GLY A 56 6.53 -24.95 -3.81
N ASP A 57 7.10 -24.43 -2.71
CA ASP A 57 6.75 -24.87 -1.35
C ASP A 57 5.45 -24.22 -0.87
N THR A 58 4.35 -24.98 -0.96
CA THR A 58 3.01 -24.56 -0.53
C THR A 58 2.86 -24.48 0.99
N THR A 59 3.69 -25.18 1.76
CA THR A 59 3.65 -25.14 3.23
C THR A 59 4.19 -23.81 3.71
N LEU A 60 5.34 -23.39 3.15
CA LEU A 60 5.91 -22.08 3.44
C LEU A 60 4.97 -20.95 3.02
N ALA A 61 4.37 -21.02 1.84
CA ALA A 61 3.41 -20.03 1.36
C ALA A 61 2.21 -19.86 2.30
N ARG A 62 1.69 -20.97 2.85
CA ARG A 62 0.61 -20.93 3.84
C ARG A 62 1.05 -20.25 5.14
N VAL A 63 2.24 -20.57 5.65
CA VAL A 63 2.76 -19.95 6.88
C VAL A 63 2.97 -18.45 6.69
N VAL A 64 3.54 -18.03 5.57
CA VAL A 64 3.75 -16.61 5.25
C VAL A 64 2.41 -15.88 5.10
N SER A 65 1.42 -16.49 4.44
CA SER A 65 0.07 -15.93 4.28
C SER A 65 -0.59 -15.65 5.63
N GLU A 66 -0.50 -16.61 6.54
CA GLU A 66 -1.06 -16.49 7.88
C GLU A 66 -0.30 -15.45 8.73
N ALA A 67 1.03 -15.46 8.70
CA ALA A 67 1.86 -14.50 9.43
C ALA A 67 1.58 -13.05 8.98
N MET A 68 1.58 -12.81 7.66
CA MET A 68 1.28 -11.49 7.10
C MET A 68 -0.14 -11.03 7.42
N ARG A 69 -1.13 -11.93 7.38
CA ARG A 69 -2.52 -11.58 7.72
C ARG A 69 -2.64 -11.12 9.18
N VAL A 70 -1.96 -11.80 10.10
CA VAL A 70 -1.95 -11.42 11.52
C VAL A 70 -1.27 -10.06 11.70
N ASP A 71 -0.08 -9.87 11.13
CA ASP A 71 0.66 -8.61 11.24
C ASP A 71 -0.13 -7.42 10.67
N LEU A 72 -0.72 -7.61 9.48
CA LEU A 72 -1.54 -6.57 8.84
C LEU A 72 -2.84 -6.29 9.60
N SER A 73 -3.45 -7.28 10.25
CA SER A 73 -4.65 -7.07 11.09
C SER A 73 -4.39 -6.21 12.33
N GLN A 74 -3.13 -6.11 12.75
CA GLN A 74 -2.71 -5.26 13.87
C GLN A 74 -2.29 -3.86 13.40
N SER A 75 -2.32 -3.58 12.09
CA SER A 75 -1.93 -2.29 11.54
C SER A 75 -3.01 -1.23 11.77
N GLU A 76 -2.65 -0.11 12.38
CA GLU A 76 -3.54 1.06 12.50
C GLU A 76 -3.74 1.80 11.17
N LEU A 77 -2.91 1.51 10.17
CA LEU A 77 -2.89 2.21 8.88
C LEU A 77 -3.75 1.51 7.81
N LEU A 78 -4.05 0.22 7.98
CA LEU A 78 -4.71 -0.60 6.96
C LEU A 78 -5.99 -1.21 7.52
N ASN A 79 -7.10 -1.00 6.81
CA ASN A 79 -8.37 -1.63 7.16
C ASN A 79 -8.44 -3.04 6.57
N VAL A 80 -7.91 -4.04 7.28
CA VAL A 80 -7.91 -5.43 6.82
C VAL A 80 -9.24 -6.11 7.10
N VAL A 81 -9.79 -6.82 6.12
CA VAL A 81 -11.04 -7.57 6.28
C VAL A 81 -10.83 -8.77 7.21
N ASP A 82 -11.62 -8.84 8.27
CA ASP A 82 -11.63 -9.98 9.20
C ASP A 82 -11.96 -11.32 8.53
N ARG A 83 -11.30 -12.39 8.98
CA ARG A 83 -11.55 -13.76 8.49
C ARG A 83 -13.01 -14.19 8.64
N SER A 84 -13.67 -13.80 9.73
CA SER A 84 -15.08 -14.10 9.97
C SER A 84 -15.99 -13.48 8.91
N ARG A 85 -15.67 -12.24 8.49
CA ARG A 85 -16.41 -11.52 7.44
C ARG A 85 -16.19 -12.16 6.07
N ILE A 86 -14.97 -12.65 5.80
CA ILE A 86 -14.64 -13.40 4.58
C ILE A 86 -15.43 -14.71 4.53
N ALA A 87 -15.42 -15.50 5.61
CA ALA A 87 -16.16 -16.77 5.68
C ALA A 87 -17.67 -16.57 5.45
N GLN A 88 -18.28 -15.58 6.10
CA GLN A 88 -19.70 -15.23 5.88
C GLN A 88 -19.98 -14.79 4.44
N ALA A 89 -19.05 -14.06 3.80
CA ALA A 89 -19.20 -13.68 2.41
C ALA A 89 -19.12 -14.89 1.47
N LEU A 90 -18.17 -15.81 1.71
CA LEU A 90 -18.03 -17.06 0.96
C LEU A 90 -19.27 -17.95 1.10
N GLU A 91 -19.80 -18.10 2.32
CA GLU A 91 -21.02 -18.86 2.58
C GLU A 91 -22.22 -18.28 1.83
N ARG A 92 -22.38 -16.95 1.83
CA ARG A 92 -23.42 -16.26 1.03
C ARG A 92 -23.25 -16.46 -0.48
N MET A 93 -22.02 -16.69 -0.93
CA MET A 93 -21.70 -17.03 -2.32
C MET A 93 -21.82 -18.53 -2.62
N GLY A 94 -22.26 -19.35 -1.66
CA GLY A 94 -22.35 -20.80 -1.79
C GLY A 94 -20.98 -21.49 -1.87
N ARG A 95 -19.90 -20.82 -1.43
CA ARG A 95 -18.54 -21.36 -1.37
C ARG A 95 -18.22 -21.82 0.05
N GLY A 96 -17.31 -22.78 0.16
CA GLY A 96 -16.85 -23.25 1.47
C GLY A 96 -16.11 -22.12 2.22
N PRO A 97 -16.19 -22.07 3.56
CA PRO A 97 -15.54 -21.04 4.36
C PRO A 97 -14.00 -21.06 4.29
N GLY A 98 -13.40 -22.13 3.74
CA GLY A 98 -11.97 -22.27 3.48
C GLY A 98 -11.60 -22.27 1.99
N THR A 99 -12.46 -21.74 1.11
CA THR A 99 -12.12 -21.59 -0.31
C THR A 99 -11.01 -20.56 -0.48
N ALA A 100 -9.94 -20.95 -1.17
CA ALA A 100 -8.82 -20.08 -1.53
C ALA A 100 -9.29 -18.89 -2.38
N LEU A 101 -8.64 -17.74 -2.20
CA LEU A 101 -8.98 -16.45 -2.81
C LEU A 101 -7.93 -15.99 -3.82
#